data_AF-A0A4U5N7P0-F1
#
_entry.id   AF-A0A4U5N7P0-F1
#
_cell.length_a   1.000
_cell.length_b   1.000
_cell.length_c   1.000
_cell.angle_alpha   90.00
_cell.angle_beta   90.00
_cell.angle_gamma   90.00
#
_symmetry.space_group_name_H-M   'P 1'
#
loop_
_entity.id
_entity.type
_entity.pdbx_description
1 polymer ?
#
loop_
_entity_poly.entity_id
_entity_poly.type
_entity_poly.pdbx_seq_one_letter_code
_entity_poly.pdbx_strand_id
1 'polypeptide(L)'
;MNSRIFLLLSALFLLANDAVLGHPKTGLVKRDVFDLNQCFTYRKGFRIELKAGDIESTDTVQFKDDCLKACLKALLNDGFECRSLMHMPRENDCVLTTVEGNSANIVRLSEEKGAAPINYYENECAKLPLPGGGVVEAKLQGYRGQGLVQMMQKKGTNPQIMVILNGVQENNNFDIVYIDEEVKDCYKLTQQQKSSAQILVTVDSDTNGMGVQPGYY
;
A
#
# COMPACT_ATOMS: atom_id res chain seq x y z
N MET A 1 -26.89 -0.25 -30.14
CA MET A 1 -27.10 0.90 -29.24
C MET A 1 -26.11 0.80 -28.11
N ASN A 2 -25.17 1.75 -28.05
CA ASN A 2 -24.02 1.74 -27.17
C ASN A 2 -24.45 1.93 -25.72
N SER A 3 -24.24 0.90 -24.89
CA SER A 3 -24.53 0.97 -23.46
C SER A 3 -23.49 1.87 -22.79
N ARG A 4 -24.00 2.91 -22.13
CA ARG A 4 -23.24 3.92 -21.40
C ARG A 4 -22.70 3.30 -20.11
N ILE A 5 -21.39 3.45 -19.85
CA ILE A 5 -20.81 3.20 -18.54
C ILE A 5 -21.30 4.30 -17.61
N PHE A 6 -22.30 4.00 -16.79
CA PHE A 6 -22.64 4.77 -15.60
C PHE A 6 -21.84 4.17 -14.45
N LEU A 7 -20.73 4.80 -14.06
CA LEU A 7 -20.13 4.58 -12.75
C LEU A 7 -20.92 5.43 -11.75
N LEU A 8 -22.10 4.93 -11.36
CA LEU A 8 -22.75 5.33 -10.12
C LEU A 8 -22.08 4.53 -9.00
N LEU A 9 -20.97 5.05 -8.48
CA LEU A 9 -20.31 4.47 -7.30
C LEU A 9 -21.07 4.91 -6.04
N SER A 10 -22.11 4.16 -5.69
CA SER A 10 -22.61 4.05 -4.33
C SER A 10 -22.00 2.84 -3.60
N ALA A 11 -20.92 2.26 -4.13
CA ALA A 11 -20.29 1.06 -3.58
C ALA A 11 -19.30 1.43 -2.46
N LEU A 12 -19.52 0.88 -1.28
CA LEU A 12 -18.66 1.01 -0.11
C LEU A 12 -17.80 -0.27 0.00
N PHE A 13 -16.48 -0.13 0.09
CA PHE A 13 -15.58 -1.26 0.31
C PHE A 13 -15.57 -1.64 1.80
N LEU A 14 -15.79 -2.93 2.10
CA LEU A 14 -15.73 -3.47 3.46
C LEU A 14 -14.59 -4.48 3.59
N LEU A 15 -13.90 -4.43 4.74
CA LEU A 15 -12.90 -5.41 5.17
C LEU A 15 -13.60 -6.54 5.94
N ALA A 16 -13.42 -7.79 5.52
CA ALA A 16 -13.90 -8.97 6.25
C ALA A 16 -12.75 -9.83 6.76
N ASN A 17 -12.76 -10.20 8.06
CA ASN A 17 -11.81 -11.16 8.64
C ASN A 17 -12.27 -12.62 8.42
N ASP A 18 -11.31 -13.52 8.14
CA ASP A 18 -11.55 -14.97 8.03
C ASP A 18 -12.05 -15.63 9.31
N ALA A 19 -11.72 -15.09 10.48
CA ALA A 19 -12.19 -15.65 11.76
C ALA A 19 -13.73 -15.72 11.88
N VAL A 20 -14.47 -15.13 10.94
CA VAL A 20 -15.93 -15.12 10.89
C VAL A 20 -16.47 -15.69 9.56
N LEU A 21 -15.61 -16.11 8.64
CA LEU A 21 -15.98 -16.83 7.41
C LEU A 21 -15.83 -18.32 7.71
N GLY A 22 -16.96 -19.02 7.91
CA GLY A 22 -17.00 -20.45 8.24
C GLY A 22 -16.57 -21.37 7.11
N HIS A 23 -15.50 -21.05 6.39
CA HIS A 23 -14.87 -21.96 5.45
C HIS A 23 -14.00 -22.98 6.19
N PRO A 24 -13.94 -24.23 5.71
CA PRO A 24 -13.05 -25.23 6.27
C PRO A 24 -11.63 -24.64 6.25
N LYS A 25 -10.89 -24.85 7.33
CA LYS A 25 -9.44 -24.62 7.39
C LYS A 25 -8.79 -25.48 6.29
N THR A 26 -8.81 -25.02 5.05
CA THR A 26 -7.88 -25.45 4.02
C THR A 26 -6.55 -24.98 4.54
N GLY A 27 -5.90 -25.88 5.29
CA GLY A 27 -4.91 -25.55 6.29
C GLY A 27 -3.88 -24.60 5.72
N LEU A 28 -3.59 -23.53 6.48
CA LEU A 28 -2.51 -22.56 6.26
C LEU A 28 -1.72 -22.90 5.00
N VAL A 29 -2.31 -22.59 3.83
CA VAL A 29 -1.49 -22.51 2.64
C VAL A 29 -0.59 -21.37 3.04
N LYS A 30 0.67 -21.71 3.27
CA LYS A 30 1.75 -20.78 3.54
C LYS A 30 1.90 -19.94 2.26
N ARG A 31 0.90 -19.11 1.98
CA ARG A 31 0.94 -18.10 0.93
C ARG A 31 2.01 -17.13 1.38
N ASP A 32 2.85 -16.73 0.43
CA ASP A 32 4.04 -15.96 0.71
C ASP A 32 3.67 -14.78 1.59
N VAL A 33 4.19 -14.81 2.82
CA VAL A 33 4.06 -13.75 3.81
C VAL A 33 4.37 -12.44 3.10
N PHE A 34 3.46 -11.48 3.26
CA PHE A 34 3.59 -10.10 2.82
C PHE A 34 5.06 -9.64 2.68
N ASP A 35 5.48 -9.38 1.44
CA ASP A 35 6.80 -8.84 1.14
C ASP A 35 6.70 -7.33 0.88
N LEU A 36 7.01 -6.53 1.91
CA LEU A 36 7.12 -5.06 1.85
C LEU A 36 7.90 -4.59 0.62
N ASN A 37 8.92 -5.35 0.21
CA ASN A 37 9.81 -4.96 -0.87
C ASN A 37 9.10 -4.90 -2.24
N GLN A 38 7.92 -5.52 -2.39
CA GLN A 38 7.16 -5.44 -3.64
C GLN A 38 6.66 -4.03 -3.96
N CYS A 39 6.52 -3.16 -2.95
CA CYS A 39 6.19 -1.75 -3.15
C CYS A 39 7.40 -0.88 -3.48
N PHE A 40 8.63 -1.41 -3.52
CA PHE A 40 9.82 -0.57 -3.59
C PHE A 40 10.87 -1.01 -4.59
N THR A 41 11.36 -0.06 -5.39
CA THR A 41 12.57 -0.26 -6.21
C THR A 41 13.81 0.19 -5.43
N TYR A 42 14.70 -0.74 -5.09
CA TYR A 42 15.89 -0.49 -4.28
C TYR A 42 17.13 -0.11 -5.12
N ARG A 43 17.91 0.87 -4.64
CA ARG A 43 19.23 1.24 -5.15
C ARG A 43 20.23 1.44 -4.00
N LYS A 44 21.25 0.59 -3.95
CA LYS A 44 22.32 0.64 -2.94
C LYS A 44 23.35 1.73 -3.25
N GLY A 45 23.72 2.53 -2.25
CA GLY A 45 24.79 3.53 -2.39
C GLY A 45 24.37 4.73 -3.23
N PHE A 46 23.07 5.01 -3.26
CA PHE A 46 22.50 6.17 -3.92
C PHE A 46 21.80 7.05 -2.88
N ARG A 47 21.84 8.37 -3.12
CA ARG A 47 21.01 9.34 -2.41
C ARG A 47 20.15 10.10 -3.41
N ILE A 48 19.02 10.62 -2.94
CA ILE A 48 18.27 11.65 -3.66
C ILE A 48 18.75 13.03 -3.18
N GLU A 49 19.05 13.92 -4.12
CA GLU A 49 19.33 15.32 -3.84
C GLU A 49 18.04 16.12 -3.92
N LEU A 50 17.67 16.71 -2.79
CA LEU A 50 16.47 17.52 -2.64
C LEU A 50 16.79 18.99 -2.92
N LYS A 51 15.84 19.66 -3.55
CA LYS A 51 15.87 21.10 -3.83
C LYS A 51 15.21 21.86 -2.69
N ALA A 52 15.50 23.15 -2.61
CA ALA A 52 14.80 24.05 -1.70
C ALA A 52 13.29 24.04 -2.01
N GLY A 53 12.48 23.67 -1.02
CA GLY A 53 11.03 23.55 -1.14
C GLY A 53 10.51 22.12 -1.34
N ASP A 54 11.40 21.13 -1.53
CA ASP A 54 10.99 19.72 -1.48
C ASP A 54 10.59 19.36 -0.04
N ILE A 55 9.52 18.57 0.08
CA ILE A 55 8.99 18.15 1.38
C ILE A 55 9.65 16.83 1.78
N GLU A 56 10.28 16.83 2.95
CA GLU A 56 10.87 15.66 3.56
C GLU A 56 10.37 15.46 5.00
N SER A 57 10.38 14.21 5.45
CA SER A 57 10.16 13.82 6.84
C SER A 57 11.31 12.93 7.27
N THR A 58 11.85 13.16 8.46
CA THR A 58 12.94 12.35 9.01
C THR A 58 12.47 11.60 10.24
N ASP A 59 12.70 10.30 10.27
CA ASP A 59 12.44 9.42 11.40
C ASP A 59 13.73 8.69 11.81
N THR A 60 13.90 8.46 13.12
CA THR A 60 14.99 7.63 13.63
C THR A 60 14.55 6.16 13.62
N VAL A 61 15.12 5.36 12.72
CA VAL A 61 14.81 3.92 12.58
C VAL A 61 16.08 3.09 12.43
N GLN A 62 16.11 1.96 13.13
CA GLN A 62 17.23 1.02 13.05
C GLN A 62 17.11 0.10 11.82
N PHE A 63 15.89 -0.37 11.53
CA PHE A 63 15.68 -1.38 10.51
C PHE A 63 15.06 -0.79 9.24
N LYS A 64 15.50 -1.31 8.08
CA LYS A 64 14.99 -0.94 6.76
C LYS A 64 13.46 -1.04 6.71
N ASP A 65 12.90 -2.13 7.21
CA ASP A 65 11.46 -2.41 7.10
C ASP A 65 10.63 -1.36 7.85
N ASP A 66 11.12 -0.81 8.95
CA ASP A 66 10.44 0.28 9.66
C ASP A 66 10.38 1.55 8.81
N CYS A 67 11.46 1.85 8.08
CA CYS A 67 11.50 2.96 7.13
C CYS A 67 10.52 2.76 5.96
N LEU A 68 10.47 1.54 5.39
CA LEU A 68 9.50 1.19 4.33
C LEU A 68 8.06 1.33 4.81
N LYS A 69 7.76 0.84 6.03
CA LYS A 69 6.43 0.95 6.64
C LYS A 69 6.06 2.41 6.92
N ALA A 70 7.00 3.24 7.37
CA ALA A 70 6.75 4.66 7.60
C ALA A 70 6.33 5.37 6.30
N CYS A 71 7.00 5.07 5.19
CA CYS A 71 6.63 5.59 3.87
C CYS A 71 5.21 5.18 3.44
N LEU A 72 4.87 3.89 3.58
CA LEU A 72 3.54 3.39 3.21
C LEU A 72 2.43 3.92 4.13
N LYS A 73 2.71 4.08 5.43
CA LYS A 73 1.79 4.72 6.38
C LYS A 73 1.54 6.18 6.03
N ALA A 74 2.53 6.87 5.46
CA ALA A 74 2.37 8.25 5.06
C ALA A 74 1.30 8.40 3.96
N LEU A 75 1.15 7.41 3.06
CA LEU A 75 0.09 7.39 2.04
C LEU A 75 -1.33 7.34 2.63
N LEU A 76 -1.48 6.91 3.88
CA LEU A 76 -2.78 6.87 4.57
C LEU A 76 -3.21 8.24 5.10
N ASN A 77 -2.25 9.15 5.31
CA ASN A 77 -2.49 10.48 5.86
C ASN A 77 -2.56 11.52 4.75
N ASP A 78 -3.38 12.56 4.95
CA ASP A 78 -3.39 13.71 4.05
C ASP A 78 -2.15 14.59 4.27
N GLY A 79 -1.61 15.15 3.19
CA GLY A 79 -0.56 16.18 3.24
C GLY A 79 0.87 15.69 3.03
N PHE A 80 1.13 14.38 2.98
CA PHE A 80 2.45 13.84 2.62
C PHE A 80 2.32 12.52 1.86
N GLU A 81 2.62 12.55 0.55
CA GLU A 81 2.65 11.36 -0.29
C GLU A 81 4.10 10.88 -0.40
N CYS A 82 4.49 9.87 0.36
CA CYS A 82 5.85 9.36 0.31
C CYS A 82 6.13 8.69 -1.04
N ARG A 83 6.90 9.36 -1.90
CA ARG A 83 7.28 8.87 -3.23
C ARG A 83 8.61 8.16 -3.25
N SER A 84 9.53 8.54 -2.36
CA SER A 84 10.77 7.80 -2.16
C SER A 84 11.32 7.98 -0.76
N LEU A 85 12.28 7.14 -0.39
CA LEU A 85 12.94 7.20 0.92
C LEU A 85 14.41 6.82 0.86
N MET A 86 15.16 7.24 1.87
CA MET A 86 16.55 6.85 2.13
C MET A 86 16.66 6.24 3.52
N HIS A 87 17.21 5.04 3.62
CA HIS A 87 17.57 4.41 4.89
C HIS A 87 19.09 4.47 5.09
N MET A 88 19.49 5.08 6.21
CA MET A 88 20.87 5.33 6.62
C MET A 88 21.17 4.52 7.88
N PRO A 89 21.57 3.25 7.74
CA PRO A 89 21.65 2.31 8.86
C PRO A 89 22.72 2.64 9.91
N ARG A 90 23.72 3.44 9.56
CA ARG A 90 24.79 3.83 10.50
C ARG A 90 24.30 4.92 11.45
N GLU A 91 23.53 5.86 10.92
CA GLU A 91 22.96 6.99 11.64
C GLU A 91 21.64 6.60 12.34
N ASN A 92 21.06 5.44 11.97
CA ASN A 92 19.69 5.04 12.30
C ASN A 92 18.66 6.06 11.79
N ASP A 93 18.90 6.63 10.61
CA ASP A 93 18.03 7.64 10.03
C ASP A 93 17.23 7.09 8.85
N CYS A 94 16.01 7.57 8.73
CA CYS A 94 15.10 7.35 7.61
C CYS A 94 14.59 8.69 7.12
N VAL A 95 14.84 9.00 5.86
CA VAL A 95 14.34 10.22 5.22
C VAL A 95 13.30 9.82 4.20
N LEU A 96 12.05 10.21 4.43
CA LEU A 96 10.93 10.08 3.51
C LEU A 96 10.81 11.35 2.70
N THR A 97 10.44 11.25 1.42
CA THR A 97 10.31 12.42 0.54
C THR A 97 9.09 12.32 -0.36
N THR A 98 8.54 13.46 -0.76
CA THR A 98 7.49 13.54 -1.79
C THR A 98 8.06 13.55 -3.21
N VAL A 99 9.34 13.25 -3.40
CA VAL A 99 10.06 13.38 -4.67
C VAL A 99 10.43 12.01 -5.21
N GLU A 100 10.18 11.79 -6.50
CA GLU A 100 10.60 10.58 -7.21
C GLU A 100 12.05 10.69 -7.70
N GLY A 101 12.72 9.54 -7.78
CA GLY A 101 14.08 9.44 -8.28
C GLY A 101 14.14 9.48 -9.80
N ASN A 102 14.99 10.35 -10.33
CA ASN A 102 15.33 10.44 -11.74
C ASN A 102 16.84 10.60 -11.94
N SER A 103 17.29 10.62 -13.20
CA SER A 103 18.71 10.72 -13.54
C SER A 103 19.37 12.03 -13.12
N ALA A 104 18.61 13.09 -12.82
CA ALA A 104 19.13 14.39 -12.44
C ALA A 104 19.25 14.59 -10.92
N ASN A 105 18.46 13.89 -10.11
CA ASN A 105 18.46 14.04 -8.64
C ASN A 105 18.96 12.80 -7.88
N ILE A 106 19.14 11.64 -8.54
CA ILE A 106 19.73 10.46 -7.91
C ILE A 106 21.24 10.44 -8.13
N VAL A 107 22.00 10.53 -7.04
CA VAL A 107 23.46 10.62 -7.05
C VAL A 107 24.06 9.37 -6.43
N ARG A 108 25.01 8.75 -7.14
CA ARG A 108 25.81 7.62 -6.63
C ARG A 108 26.86 8.16 -5.66
N LEU A 109 26.90 7.59 -4.47
CA LEU A 109 27.90 7.89 -3.46
C LEU A 109 29.20 7.13 -3.76
N SER A 110 30.35 7.75 -3.52
CA SER A 110 31.63 7.05 -3.57
C SER A 110 31.67 5.97 -2.49
N GLU A 111 32.10 4.78 -2.85
CA GLU A 111 32.32 3.67 -1.92
C GLU A 111 33.57 3.96 -1.06
N GLU A 112 33.46 4.86 -0.09
CA GLU A 112 34.49 5.01 0.93
C GLU A 112 34.57 3.73 1.76
N LYS A 113 35.79 3.19 1.89
CA LYS A 113 36.04 1.99 2.69
C LYS A 113 35.63 2.24 4.14
N GLY A 114 34.54 1.60 4.58
CA GLY A 114 34.04 1.66 5.95
C GLY A 114 32.78 2.52 6.16
N ALA A 115 32.28 3.22 5.14
CA ALA A 115 30.96 3.86 5.21
C ALA A 115 29.85 2.82 5.01
N ALA A 116 28.84 2.82 5.88
CA ALA A 116 27.62 2.06 5.62
C ALA A 116 26.89 2.69 4.43
N PRO A 117 26.40 1.89 3.47
CA PRO A 117 25.76 2.45 2.29
C PRO A 117 24.42 3.09 2.65
N ILE A 118 24.19 4.30 2.14
CA ILE A 118 22.84 4.88 2.08
C ILE A 118 22.03 4.05 1.10
N ASN A 119 20.84 3.63 1.52
CA ASN A 119 19.96 2.77 0.75
C ASN A 119 18.77 3.60 0.25
N TYR A 120 18.66 3.79 -1.05
CA TYR A 120 17.55 4.50 -1.68
C TYR A 120 16.45 3.53 -2.09
N TYR A 121 15.20 3.92 -1.89
CA TYR A 121 14.03 3.16 -2.31
C TYR A 121 12.99 4.08 -2.95
N GLU A 122 12.59 3.76 -4.18
CA GLU A 122 11.45 4.39 -4.87
C GLU A 122 10.16 3.69 -4.44
N ASN A 123 9.11 4.43 -4.11
CA ASN A 123 7.80 3.87 -3.73
C ASN A 123 6.93 3.65 -4.98
N GLU A 124 6.90 2.42 -5.47
CA GLU A 124 6.08 2.00 -6.61
C GLU A 124 4.59 2.01 -6.26
N CYS A 125 4.23 1.78 -4.99
CA CYS A 125 2.84 1.83 -4.52
C CYS A 125 2.29 3.27 -4.41
N ALA A 126 3.14 4.30 -4.47
CA ALA A 126 2.66 5.69 -4.60
C ALA A 126 2.40 6.09 -6.06
N LYS A 127 2.85 5.30 -7.04
CA LYS A 127 2.70 5.69 -8.44
C LYS A 127 1.25 5.50 -8.84
N LEU A 128 0.61 6.58 -9.31
CA LEU A 128 -0.69 6.48 -9.96
C LEU A 128 -0.51 5.87 -11.35
N PRO A 129 -1.07 4.69 -11.61
CA PRO A 129 -0.75 3.99 -12.83
C PRO A 129 -1.83 4.22 -13.86
N LEU A 130 -1.40 4.22 -15.11
CA LEU A 130 -2.22 4.25 -16.32
C LEU A 130 -2.64 5.66 -16.75
N PRO A 131 -1.79 6.36 -17.51
CA PRO A 131 -2.22 7.49 -18.34
C PRO A 131 -3.45 7.07 -19.19
N GLY A 132 -4.55 7.78 -18.99
CA GLY A 132 -5.85 7.52 -19.62
C GLY A 132 -6.69 6.40 -19.00
N GLY A 133 -6.32 5.89 -17.82
CA GLY A 133 -7.16 5.05 -16.97
C GLY A 133 -7.97 5.87 -15.98
N GLY A 134 -9.10 5.33 -15.53
CA GLY A 134 -9.84 5.86 -14.38
C GLY A 134 -9.27 5.27 -13.09
N VAL A 135 -9.21 6.10 -12.05
CA VAL A 135 -8.78 5.68 -10.70
C VAL A 135 -9.93 5.95 -9.73
N VAL A 136 -10.22 4.97 -8.89
CA VAL A 136 -11.11 5.07 -7.74
C VAL A 136 -10.25 4.87 -6.50
N GLU A 137 -10.27 5.85 -5.60
CA GLU A 137 -9.60 5.78 -4.32
C GLU A 137 -10.65 5.75 -3.20
N ALA A 138 -10.47 4.85 -2.25
CA ALA A 138 -11.23 4.79 -1.02
C ALA A 138 -10.27 4.79 0.18
N LYS A 139 -10.44 5.79 1.05
CA LYS A 139 -9.77 5.84 2.35
C LYS A 139 -10.69 5.22 3.40
N LEU A 140 -10.17 4.21 4.09
CA LEU A 140 -10.86 3.47 5.14
C LEU A 140 -10.39 4.02 6.48
N GLN A 141 -11.35 4.40 7.34
CA GLN A 141 -11.07 4.83 8.70
C GLN A 141 -11.87 3.95 9.67
N GLY A 142 -11.15 3.15 10.47
CA GLY A 142 -11.70 2.36 11.56
C GLY A 142 -11.35 2.95 12.92
N TYR A 143 -11.85 2.29 13.98
CA TYR A 143 -11.57 2.68 15.37
C TYR A 143 -10.09 2.50 15.76
N ARG A 144 -9.42 1.48 15.20
CA ARG A 144 -8.00 1.16 15.50
C ARG A 144 -7.08 1.16 14.28
N GLY A 145 -7.64 1.25 13.09
CA GLY A 145 -6.88 1.08 11.86
C GLY A 145 -7.35 1.99 10.75
N GLN A 146 -6.50 2.13 9.75
CA GLN A 146 -6.71 2.91 8.56
C GLN A 146 -6.40 2.05 7.34
N GLY A 147 -6.95 2.43 6.20
CA GLY A 147 -6.58 1.81 4.95
C GLY A 147 -6.75 2.71 3.75
N LEU A 148 -6.08 2.33 2.68
CA LEU A 148 -6.18 2.93 1.36
C LEU A 148 -6.45 1.79 0.39
N VAL A 149 -7.54 1.88 -0.35
CA VAL A 149 -7.85 0.99 -1.47
C VAL A 149 -7.87 1.85 -2.72
N GLN A 150 -6.99 1.55 -3.68
CA GLN A 150 -7.02 2.17 -4.99
C GLN A 150 -7.32 1.11 -6.03
N MET A 151 -8.38 1.32 -6.80
CA MET A 151 -8.71 0.53 -7.98
C MET A 151 -8.48 1.37 -9.22
N MET A 152 -7.77 0.81 -10.17
CA MET A 152 -7.47 1.47 -11.42
C MET A 152 -7.94 0.63 -12.58
N GLN A 153 -8.49 1.30 -13.59
CA GLN A 153 -9.01 0.61 -14.75
C GLN A 153 -8.79 1.42 -16.02
N LYS A 154 -8.17 0.77 -17.02
CA LYS A 154 -8.09 1.27 -18.38
C LYS A 154 -8.85 0.33 -19.33
N LYS A 155 -9.51 0.91 -20.34
CA LYS A 155 -10.24 0.13 -21.34
C LYS A 155 -9.32 -0.91 -21.98
N GLY A 156 -9.75 -2.18 -21.96
CA GLY A 156 -9.00 -3.30 -22.54
C GLY A 156 -7.91 -3.89 -21.64
N THR A 157 -7.84 -3.46 -20.37
CA THR A 157 -6.92 -4.01 -19.35
C THR A 157 -7.69 -4.57 -18.17
N ASN A 158 -7.08 -5.50 -17.45
CA ASN A 158 -7.61 -5.97 -16.17
C ASN A 158 -7.54 -4.85 -15.13
N PRO A 159 -8.53 -4.73 -14.22
CA PRO A 159 -8.45 -3.79 -13.12
C PRO A 159 -7.27 -4.17 -12.20
N GLN A 160 -6.56 -3.17 -11.73
CA GLN A 160 -5.48 -3.32 -10.75
C GLN A 160 -5.97 -2.77 -9.42
N ILE A 161 -5.69 -3.48 -8.33
CA ILE A 161 -6.12 -3.10 -6.99
C ILE A 161 -4.88 -3.04 -6.11
N MET A 162 -4.63 -1.86 -5.57
CA MET A 162 -3.67 -1.65 -4.49
C MET A 162 -4.42 -1.49 -3.18
N VAL A 163 -3.90 -2.12 -2.13
CA VAL A 163 -4.45 -2.00 -0.79
C VAL A 163 -3.32 -1.77 0.20
N ILE A 164 -3.49 -0.79 1.08
CA ILE A 164 -2.63 -0.59 2.26
C ILE A 164 -3.55 -0.59 3.47
N LEU A 165 -3.26 -1.42 4.46
CA LEU A 165 -3.93 -1.51 5.75
C LEU A 165 -2.91 -1.27 6.85
N ASN A 166 -3.28 -0.50 7.86
CA ASN A 166 -2.44 -0.24 9.03
C ASN A 166 -3.30 -0.26 10.30
N GLY A 167 -2.77 -0.84 11.38
CA GLY A 167 -3.48 -0.97 12.66
C GLY A 167 -4.60 -2.01 12.64
N VAL A 168 -4.55 -2.96 11.72
CA VAL A 168 -5.48 -4.10 11.68
C VAL A 168 -4.99 -5.24 12.59
N GLN A 169 -5.80 -6.27 12.81
CA GLN A 169 -5.38 -7.44 13.58
C GLN A 169 -4.13 -8.08 12.96
N GLU A 170 -3.11 -8.34 13.77
CA GLU A 170 -1.83 -8.94 13.36
C GLU A 170 -1.97 -10.39 12.88
N ASN A 171 -1.08 -10.80 11.96
CA ASN A 171 -0.98 -12.18 11.44
C ASN A 171 -2.33 -12.75 10.99
N ASN A 172 -3.12 -11.92 10.32
CA ASN A 172 -4.48 -12.25 9.91
C ASN A 172 -4.68 -11.84 8.45
N ASN A 173 -5.75 -12.33 7.84
CA ASN A 173 -6.11 -11.98 6.48
C ASN A 173 -7.42 -11.21 6.42
N PHE A 174 -7.49 -10.36 5.40
CA PHE A 174 -8.56 -9.40 5.22
C PHE A 174 -9.01 -9.43 3.76
N ASP A 175 -10.25 -9.82 3.54
CA ASP A 175 -10.86 -9.76 2.22
C ASP A 175 -11.42 -8.36 1.97
N ILE A 176 -11.02 -7.77 0.84
CA ILE A 176 -11.70 -6.65 0.22
C ILE A 176 -12.76 -7.21 -0.71
N VAL A 177 -14.02 -6.89 -0.45
CA VAL A 177 -15.15 -7.46 -1.18
C VAL A 177 -15.98 -6.38 -1.89
N TYR A 178 -16.56 -6.77 -3.02
CA TYR A 178 -17.63 -6.04 -3.70
C TYR A 178 -19.00 -6.63 -3.30
N ILE A 179 -19.94 -5.74 -2.99
CA ILE A 179 -21.32 -6.08 -2.61
C ILE A 179 -22.26 -5.16 -3.39
N ASP A 180 -23.26 -5.75 -4.02
CA ASP A 180 -24.22 -5.06 -4.90
C ASP A 180 -25.44 -4.49 -4.13
N GLU A 181 -25.32 -4.33 -2.82
CA GLU A 181 -26.39 -3.87 -1.91
C GLU A 181 -26.02 -2.51 -1.28
N GLU A 182 -27.01 -1.72 -0.85
CA GLU A 182 -26.76 -0.49 -0.08
C GLU A 182 -26.12 -0.83 1.27
N VAL A 183 -24.83 -0.53 1.37
CA VAL A 183 -23.99 -0.75 2.55
C VAL A 183 -24.24 0.41 3.53
N LYS A 184 -24.72 0.14 4.75
CA LYS A 184 -24.77 1.15 5.84
C LYS A 184 -23.36 1.44 6.36
N ASP A 185 -23.16 2.59 7.01
CA ASP A 185 -21.87 2.88 7.66
C ASP A 185 -21.57 1.89 8.80
N CYS A 186 -20.36 1.33 8.81
CA CYS A 186 -19.82 0.49 9.90
C CYS A 186 -20.67 -0.73 10.31
N TYR A 187 -21.13 -1.58 9.37
CA TYR A 187 -21.75 -2.86 9.72
C TYR A 187 -20.87 -4.07 9.41
N LYS A 188 -21.13 -5.13 10.17
CA LYS A 188 -20.54 -6.44 9.98
C LYS A 188 -21.38 -7.23 8.98
N LEU A 189 -20.75 -7.72 7.90
CA LEU A 189 -21.43 -8.56 6.92
C LEU A 189 -22.09 -9.77 7.57
N THR A 190 -23.35 -10.03 7.20
CA THR A 190 -24.05 -11.25 7.58
C THR A 190 -23.43 -12.47 6.88
N GLN A 191 -23.67 -13.68 7.38
CA GLN A 191 -23.14 -14.89 6.75
C GLN A 191 -23.64 -15.08 5.31
N GLN A 192 -24.89 -14.68 5.04
CA GLN A 192 -25.45 -14.74 3.70
C GLN A 192 -24.75 -13.77 2.75
N GLN A 193 -24.58 -12.50 3.16
CA GLN A 193 -23.86 -11.50 2.37
C GLN A 193 -22.41 -11.90 2.10
N LYS A 194 -21.75 -12.51 3.08
CA LYS A 194 -20.40 -13.05 2.91
C LYS A 194 -20.34 -14.14 1.84
N SER A 195 -21.31 -15.05 1.84
CA SER A 195 -21.34 -16.16 0.88
C SER A 195 -21.63 -15.71 -0.56
N SER A 196 -22.28 -14.56 -0.74
CA SER A 196 -22.59 -13.98 -2.05
C SER A 196 -21.63 -12.87 -2.48
N ALA A 197 -20.73 -12.43 -1.58
CA ALA A 197 -19.81 -11.34 -1.87
C ALA A 197 -18.73 -11.77 -2.86
N GLN A 198 -18.39 -10.88 -3.79
CA GLN A 198 -17.25 -11.10 -4.68
C GLN A 198 -15.99 -10.62 -3.98
N ILE A 199 -15.08 -11.54 -3.67
CA ILE A 199 -13.73 -11.18 -3.19
C ILE A 199 -12.97 -10.56 -4.34
N LEU A 200 -12.51 -9.33 -4.14
CA LEU A 200 -11.66 -8.62 -5.08
C LEU A 200 -10.19 -8.93 -4.84
N VAL A 201 -9.78 -8.85 -3.57
CA VAL A 201 -8.42 -9.21 -3.15
C VAL A 201 -8.39 -9.55 -1.66
N THR A 202 -7.48 -10.44 -1.28
CA THR A 202 -7.18 -10.77 0.12
C THR A 202 -5.83 -10.17 0.48
N VAL A 203 -5.75 -9.51 1.63
CA VAL A 203 -4.54 -8.86 2.14
C VAL A 203 -4.15 -9.50 3.46
N ASP A 204 -2.91 -9.95 3.57
CA ASP A 204 -2.36 -10.51 4.81
C ASP A 204 -1.67 -9.41 5.61
N SER A 205 -1.94 -9.34 6.92
CA SER A 205 -1.26 -8.44 7.85
C SER A 205 -0.04 -9.11 8.47
N ASP A 206 0.99 -8.30 8.70
CA ASP A 206 2.19 -8.70 9.42
C ASP A 206 1.98 -8.71 10.94
N THR A 207 3.08 -8.98 11.65
CA THR A 207 3.16 -8.95 13.12
C THR A 207 2.95 -7.57 13.75
N ASN A 208 2.81 -6.51 12.95
CA ASN A 208 2.56 -5.15 13.41
C ASN A 208 1.18 -4.62 12.95
N GLY A 209 0.34 -5.49 12.39
CA GLY A 209 -0.99 -5.13 11.92
C GLY A 209 -0.96 -4.27 10.65
N MET A 210 0.10 -4.40 9.84
CA MET A 210 0.20 -3.76 8.53
C MET A 210 0.05 -4.81 7.43
N GLY A 211 -0.85 -4.58 6.49
CA GLY A 211 -1.04 -5.46 5.32
C GLY A 211 -1.01 -4.64 4.05
N VAL A 212 -0.29 -5.10 3.03
CA VAL A 212 -0.23 -4.39 1.75
C VAL A 212 -0.33 -5.37 0.60
N GLN A 213 -1.15 -4.99 -0.37
CA GLN A 213 -1.26 -5.59 -1.68
C GLN A 213 -0.79 -4.55 -2.71
N PRO A 214 0.35 -4.76 -3.38
CA PRO A 214 0.75 -3.90 -4.47
C PRO A 214 -0.22 -4.08 -5.65
N GLY A 215 -0.55 -2.98 -6.35
CA GLY A 215 -1.22 -3.05 -7.64
C GLY A 215 -0.24 -3.58 -8.69
N TYR A 216 -0.37 -4.84 -9.10
CA TYR A 216 0.53 -5.40 -10.11
C TYR A 216 0.34 -4.73 -11.47
N TYR A 217 1.46 -4.37 -12.10
CA TYR A 217 1.59 -3.83 -13.45
C TYR A 217 1.73 -4.93 -14.51
#